data_AF-A0A8T6RKW2-F1
#
_entry.id   AF-A0A8T6RKW2-F1
#
_cell.length_a   1.000
_cell.length_b   1.000
_cell.length_c   1.000
_cell.angle_alpha   90.00
_cell.angle_beta   90.00
_cell.angle_gamma   90.00
#
_symmetry.space_group_name_H-M   'P 1'
#
loop_
_entity.id
_entity.type
_entity.pdbx_description
1 polymer ?
#
loop_
_entity_poly.entity_id
_entity_poly.type
_entity_poly.pdbx_seq_one_letter_code
_entity_poly.pdbx_strand_id
1 'polypeptide(L)'
;MNQLKIKAFQEKIFAWWERHKRSFPWRKTNNPYKILVSEFMLQQTQTTRVKEIYRAFLRIFPTIESLAKSKPSEVLRFWSQNRLGYNRRALWLHEAANQIVKNENFPKTIKELRDLKGIGPYASRSILIFAFNSNIATVDTNIRRILIAEGFAREETSDKDLLEIATQLLPKDRSRDWHNALMDYGAIKLTSIKTGIKPRSKQSKFKGSNRQFRGKVVEYLTKINVAEKEKIIRACKIPKDKIEQVLNSLIKDGLVIKEQNEDMYQIKK
;
A
#
# COMPACT_ATOMS: atom_id res chain seq x y z
N MET A 1 16.36 19.36 -19.21
CA MET A 1 17.39 19.31 -18.13
C MET A 1 18.76 19.04 -18.75
N ASN A 2 19.85 19.54 -18.17
CA ASN A 2 21.22 19.27 -18.63
C ASN A 2 21.55 17.76 -18.49
N GLN A 3 21.93 17.10 -19.59
CA GLN A 3 22.22 15.65 -19.62
C GLN A 3 23.35 15.25 -18.66
N LEU A 4 24.37 16.08 -18.48
CA LEU A 4 25.47 15.81 -17.53
C LEU A 4 24.94 15.78 -16.09
N LYS A 5 24.02 16.69 -15.74
CA LYS A 5 23.38 16.70 -14.41
C LYS A 5 22.53 15.45 -14.19
N ILE A 6 21.80 14.99 -15.22
CA ILE A 6 21.00 13.75 -15.14
C ILE A 6 21.91 12.55 -14.91
N LYS A 7 22.97 12.39 -15.71
CA LYS A 7 23.90 11.27 -15.61
C LYS A 7 24.62 11.23 -14.25
N ALA A 8 25.12 12.37 -13.79
CA ALA A 8 25.77 12.48 -12.47
C ALA A 8 24.80 12.11 -11.33
N PHE A 9 23.52 12.49 -11.44
CA PHE A 9 22.51 12.10 -10.45
C PHE A 9 22.23 10.59 -10.50
N GLN A 10 22.09 10.01 -11.68
CA GLN A 10 21.89 8.56 -11.84
C GLN A 10 23.05 7.77 -11.23
N GLU A 11 24.29 8.15 -11.55
CA GLU A 11 25.51 7.54 -11.02
C GLU A 11 25.60 7.66 -9.50
N LYS A 12 25.31 8.84 -8.94
CA LYS A 12 25.26 9.08 -7.49
C LYS A 12 24.29 8.11 -6.80
N ILE A 13 23.07 7.98 -7.34
CA ILE A 13 22.03 7.13 -6.75
C ILE A 13 22.42 5.65 -6.82
N PHE A 14 22.91 5.17 -7.96
CA PHE A 14 23.34 3.77 -8.08
C PHE A 14 24.58 3.46 -7.24
N ALA A 15 25.60 4.32 -7.24
CA ALA A 15 26.79 4.14 -6.43
C ALA A 15 26.47 4.11 -4.93
N TRP A 16 25.52 4.94 -4.48
CA TRP A 16 25.03 4.87 -3.11
C TRP A 16 24.26 3.56 -2.85
N TRP A 17 23.38 3.17 -3.78
CA TRP A 17 22.54 1.98 -3.62
C TRP A 17 23.36 0.70 -3.54
N GLU A 18 24.42 0.54 -4.35
CA GLU A 18 25.26 -0.66 -4.28
C GLU A 18 25.86 -0.91 -2.89
N ARG A 19 26.15 0.16 -2.15
CA ARG A 19 26.71 0.08 -0.79
C ARG A 19 25.66 -0.07 0.31
N HIS A 20 24.39 0.25 0.05
CA HIS A 20 23.35 0.39 1.09
C HIS A 20 22.03 -0.34 0.75
N LYS A 21 21.96 -1.08 -0.36
CA LYS A 21 20.72 -1.71 -0.84
C LYS A 21 20.13 -2.64 0.20
N ARG A 22 18.83 -2.46 0.44
CA ARG A 22 18.08 -3.31 1.38
C ARG A 22 17.51 -4.53 0.67
N SER A 23 17.51 -5.66 1.38
CA SER A 23 16.95 -6.92 0.90
C SER A 23 15.53 -7.14 1.42
N PHE A 24 14.55 -7.20 0.51
CA PHE A 24 13.15 -7.53 0.81
C PHE A 24 12.65 -8.68 -0.08
N PRO A 25 11.74 -9.54 0.42
CA PRO A 25 11.23 -10.69 -0.33
C PRO A 25 10.59 -10.32 -1.68
N TRP A 26 9.80 -9.25 -1.73
CA TRP A 26 9.15 -8.77 -2.96
C TRP A 26 10.13 -8.19 -3.98
N ARG A 27 11.37 -7.88 -3.60
CA ARG A 27 12.43 -7.46 -4.55
C ARG A 27 13.15 -8.64 -5.21
N LYS A 28 12.92 -9.87 -4.73
CA LYS A 28 13.56 -11.09 -5.25
C LYS A 28 12.67 -11.85 -6.24
N THR A 29 11.63 -11.19 -6.76
CA THR A 29 10.65 -11.77 -7.67
C THR A 29 10.16 -10.72 -8.65
N ASN A 30 9.81 -11.14 -9.85
CA ASN A 30 9.10 -10.35 -10.85
C ASN A 30 7.65 -10.83 -11.06
N ASN A 31 7.23 -11.89 -10.34
CA ASN A 31 5.88 -12.44 -10.44
C ASN A 31 4.83 -11.34 -10.13
N PRO A 32 3.92 -11.00 -11.06
CA PRO A 32 2.98 -9.88 -10.92
C PRO A 32 2.03 -10.00 -9.72
N TYR A 33 1.55 -11.21 -9.40
CA TYR A 33 0.73 -11.46 -8.22
C TYR A 33 1.49 -11.16 -6.93
N LYS A 34 2.73 -11.65 -6.83
CA LYS A 34 3.61 -11.41 -5.67
C LYS A 34 3.94 -9.93 -5.49
N ILE A 35 4.08 -9.18 -6.58
CA ILE A 35 4.27 -7.71 -6.54
C ILE A 35 2.97 -7.02 -6.10
N LEU A 36 1.82 -7.38 -6.67
CA LEU A 36 0.50 -6.86 -6.28
C LEU A 36 0.25 -6.97 -4.78
N VAL A 37 0.50 -8.15 -4.20
CA VAL A 37 0.36 -8.38 -2.75
C VAL A 37 1.27 -7.42 -1.96
N SER A 38 2.53 -7.26 -2.37
CA SER A 38 3.45 -6.37 -1.67
C SER A 38 3.03 -4.90 -1.76
N GLU A 39 2.54 -4.46 -2.93
CA GLU A 39 2.05 -3.10 -3.14
C GLU A 39 0.86 -2.80 -2.24
N PHE A 40 -0.10 -3.72 -2.16
CA PHE A 40 -1.23 -3.57 -1.23
C PHE A 40 -0.75 -3.51 0.21
N MET A 41 0.18 -4.37 0.64
CA MET A 41 0.67 -4.38 2.03
C MET A 41 1.47 -3.12 2.39
N LEU A 42 2.28 -2.59 1.48
CA LEU A 42 3.17 -1.45 1.73
C LEU A 42 2.43 -0.11 1.84
N GLN A 43 1.17 -0.04 1.41
CA GLN A 43 0.33 1.14 1.60
C GLN A 43 0.12 1.46 3.09
N GLN A 44 0.79 2.49 3.62
CA GLN A 44 0.66 2.87 5.04
C GLN A 44 1.13 1.81 6.06
N THR A 45 1.97 0.85 5.66
CA THR A 45 2.59 -0.12 6.57
C THR A 45 4.11 -0.12 6.36
N GLN A 46 4.88 -0.13 7.45
CA GLN A 46 6.34 -0.10 7.39
C GLN A 46 6.91 -1.39 6.77
N THR A 47 7.95 -1.24 5.93
CA THR A 47 8.59 -2.34 5.19
C THR A 47 9.12 -3.45 6.11
N THR A 48 9.71 -3.10 7.25
CA THR A 48 10.24 -4.06 8.24
C THR A 48 9.16 -5.02 8.74
N ARG A 49 7.96 -4.50 8.97
CA ARG A 49 6.80 -5.28 9.40
C ARG A 49 6.23 -6.14 8.27
N VAL A 50 6.14 -5.58 7.06
CA VAL A 50 5.58 -6.30 5.90
C VAL A 50 6.42 -7.52 5.53
N LYS A 51 7.75 -7.51 5.78
CA LYS A 51 8.67 -8.59 5.40
C LYS A 51 8.21 -9.99 5.81
N GLU A 52 7.88 -10.18 7.09
CA GLU A 52 7.47 -11.50 7.59
C GLU A 52 6.01 -11.83 7.26
N ILE A 53 5.13 -10.83 7.32
CA ILE A 53 3.71 -10.98 7.01
C ILE A 53 3.51 -11.38 5.54
N TYR A 54 4.29 -10.81 4.64
CA TYR A 54 4.28 -11.11 3.22
C TYR A 54 4.58 -12.59 2.94
N ARG A 55 5.59 -13.15 3.61
CA ARG A 55 5.94 -14.58 3.46
C ARG A 55 4.83 -15.48 3.99
N ALA A 56 4.25 -15.14 5.15
CA ALA A 56 3.15 -15.89 5.72
C ALA A 56 1.91 -15.85 4.81
N PHE A 57 1.61 -14.69 4.22
CA PHE A 57 0.48 -14.53 3.31
C PHE A 57 0.63 -15.42 2.07
N LEU A 58 1.81 -15.38 1.42
CA LEU A 58 2.08 -16.22 0.24
C LEU A 58 2.18 -17.71 0.54
N ARG A 59 2.28 -18.13 1.80
CA ARG A 59 2.18 -19.54 2.18
C ARG A 59 0.72 -20.01 2.20
N ILE A 60 -0.19 -19.14 2.61
CA ILE A 60 -1.63 -19.43 2.69
C ILE A 60 -2.29 -19.23 1.31
N PHE A 61 -1.90 -18.16 0.61
CA PHE A 61 -2.39 -17.81 -0.72
C PHE A 61 -1.19 -17.79 -1.69
N PRO A 62 -0.71 -18.95 -2.17
CA PRO A 62 0.48 -19.03 -3.02
C PRO A 62 0.30 -18.45 -4.42
N THR A 63 -0.93 -18.46 -4.94
CA THR A 63 -1.27 -17.98 -6.28
C THR A 63 -2.46 -17.02 -6.27
N ILE A 64 -2.64 -16.29 -7.38
CA ILE A 64 -3.77 -15.38 -7.49
C ILE A 64 -5.11 -16.12 -7.52
N GLU A 65 -5.15 -17.33 -8.09
CA GLU A 65 -6.31 -18.22 -8.10
C GLU A 65 -6.63 -18.71 -6.69
N SER A 66 -5.63 -19.08 -5.90
CA SER A 66 -5.83 -19.47 -4.49
C SER A 66 -6.40 -18.32 -3.66
N LEU A 67 -5.95 -17.08 -3.93
CA LEU A 67 -6.48 -15.89 -3.28
C LEU A 67 -7.92 -15.61 -3.73
N ALA A 68 -8.21 -15.67 -5.03
CA ALA A 68 -9.53 -15.39 -5.57
C ALA A 68 -10.58 -16.40 -5.07
N LYS A 69 -10.23 -17.69 -5.01
CA LYS A 69 -11.09 -18.77 -4.49
C LYS A 69 -11.34 -18.70 -2.99
N SER A 70 -10.51 -18.00 -2.22
CA SER A 70 -10.70 -17.88 -0.77
C SER A 70 -11.89 -17.00 -0.41
N LYS A 71 -12.35 -17.05 0.83
CA LYS A 71 -13.41 -16.13 1.30
C LYS A 71 -12.82 -14.76 1.60
N PRO A 72 -13.49 -13.64 1.26
CA PRO A 72 -13.04 -12.30 1.63
C PRO A 72 -12.74 -12.16 3.14
N SER A 73 -13.58 -12.79 3.96
CA SER A 73 -13.42 -12.86 5.42
C SER A 73 -12.16 -13.59 5.90
N GLU A 74 -11.61 -14.55 5.15
CA GLU A 74 -10.33 -15.21 5.46
C GLU A 74 -9.15 -14.26 5.24
N VAL A 75 -9.15 -13.55 4.11
CA VAL A 75 -8.14 -12.53 3.78
C VAL A 75 -8.18 -11.39 4.80
N LEU A 76 -9.37 -10.93 5.16
CA LEU A 76 -9.58 -9.89 6.16
C LEU A 76 -9.09 -10.32 7.55
N ARG A 77 -9.37 -11.57 7.95
CA ARG A 77 -8.91 -12.14 9.22
C ARG A 77 -7.39 -12.18 9.28
N PHE A 78 -6.73 -12.69 8.24
CA PHE A 78 -5.26 -12.67 8.15
C PHE A 78 -4.73 -11.25 8.29
N TRP A 79 -5.30 -10.30 7.55
CA TRP A 79 -4.88 -8.90 7.55
C TRP A 79 -4.99 -8.25 8.93
N SER A 80 -6.11 -8.52 9.62
CA SER A 80 -6.42 -7.97 10.94
C SER A 80 -5.55 -8.58 12.04
N GLN A 81 -5.37 -9.90 12.05
CA GLN A 81 -4.52 -10.60 13.03
C GLN A 81 -3.06 -10.15 12.93
N ASN A 82 -2.57 -9.94 11.71
CA ASN A 82 -1.24 -9.39 11.46
C ASN A 82 -1.17 -7.87 11.65
N ARG A 83 -2.28 -7.22 12.02
CA ARG A 83 -2.51 -5.79 12.24
C ARG A 83 -1.85 -4.90 11.17
N LEU A 84 -1.96 -5.30 9.90
CA LEU A 84 -1.45 -4.54 8.75
C LEU A 84 -2.08 -3.13 8.68
N GLY A 85 -3.26 -2.93 9.30
CA GLY A 85 -3.96 -1.66 9.32
C GLY A 85 -4.68 -1.38 8.00
N TYR A 86 -5.54 -0.36 7.99
CA TYR A 86 -6.39 -0.03 6.84
C TYR A 86 -7.02 -1.28 6.19
N ASN A 87 -7.84 -1.98 6.98
CA ASN A 87 -8.34 -3.33 6.69
C ASN A 87 -9.10 -3.46 5.35
N ARG A 88 -9.64 -2.37 4.81
CA ARG A 88 -10.30 -2.36 3.51
C ARG A 88 -9.39 -2.83 2.37
N ARG A 89 -8.06 -2.64 2.50
CA ARG A 89 -7.06 -3.15 1.55
C ARG A 89 -7.12 -4.66 1.37
N ALA A 90 -7.49 -5.42 2.40
CA ALA A 90 -7.66 -6.87 2.29
C ALA A 90 -8.79 -7.23 1.31
N LEU A 91 -9.94 -6.55 1.44
CA LEU A 91 -11.08 -6.75 0.56
C LEU A 91 -10.79 -6.28 -0.86
N TRP A 92 -10.09 -5.15 -1.01
CA TRP A 92 -9.68 -4.66 -2.33
C TRP A 92 -8.69 -5.59 -3.04
N LEU A 93 -7.72 -6.13 -2.30
CA LEU A 93 -6.78 -7.11 -2.86
C LEU A 93 -7.51 -8.39 -3.30
N HIS A 94 -8.48 -8.87 -2.52
CA HIS A 94 -9.30 -10.02 -2.88
C HIS A 94 -10.19 -9.73 -4.10
N GLU A 95 -10.85 -8.58 -4.15
CA GLU A 95 -11.67 -8.13 -5.30
C GLU A 95 -10.82 -7.99 -6.57
N ALA A 96 -9.63 -7.38 -6.46
CA ALA A 96 -8.68 -7.27 -7.57
C ALA A 96 -8.19 -8.63 -8.06
N ALA A 97 -7.92 -9.58 -7.16
CA ALA A 97 -7.55 -10.94 -7.54
C ALA A 97 -8.68 -11.64 -8.31
N ASN A 98 -9.93 -11.48 -7.86
CA ASN A 98 -11.11 -12.00 -8.57
C ASN A 98 -11.28 -11.37 -9.96
N GLN A 99 -11.10 -10.05 -10.10
CA GLN A 99 -11.14 -9.37 -11.39
C GLN A 99 -10.07 -9.91 -12.36
N ILE A 100 -8.85 -10.13 -11.88
CA ILE A 100 -7.76 -10.66 -12.71
C ILE A 100 -8.03 -12.11 -13.14
N VAL A 101 -8.45 -12.98 -12.22
CA VAL A 101 -8.77 -14.38 -12.53
C VAL A 101 -9.94 -14.47 -13.51
N LYS A 102 -10.98 -13.66 -13.32
CA LYS A 102 -12.14 -13.60 -14.23
C LYS A 102 -11.76 -13.17 -15.65
N ASN A 103 -10.79 -12.28 -15.79
CA ASN A 103 -10.32 -11.79 -17.09
C ASN A 103 -9.23 -12.69 -17.72
N GLU A 104 -8.84 -13.77 -17.04
CA GLU A 104 -7.83 -14.76 -17.47
C GLU A 104 -6.44 -14.17 -17.85
N ASN A 105 -6.19 -12.91 -17.53
CA ASN A 105 -4.96 -12.22 -17.86
C ASN A 105 -4.59 -11.18 -16.81
N PHE A 106 -3.32 -11.14 -16.43
CA PHE A 106 -2.81 -10.10 -15.53
C PHE A 106 -2.61 -8.80 -16.31
N PRO A 107 -3.23 -7.67 -15.90
CA PRO A 107 -3.11 -6.39 -16.58
C PRO A 107 -1.67 -5.91 -16.81
N LYS A 108 -1.38 -5.42 -18.02
CA LYS A 108 -0.03 -4.96 -18.43
C LYS A 108 0.01 -3.50 -18.83
N THR A 109 -1.10 -2.78 -18.72
CA THR A 109 -1.16 -1.34 -18.96
C THR A 109 -1.62 -0.59 -17.72
N ILE A 110 -1.28 0.71 -17.66
CA ILE A 110 -1.73 1.59 -16.56
C ILE A 110 -3.26 1.65 -16.53
N LYS A 111 -3.91 1.71 -17.70
CA LYS A 111 -5.36 1.80 -17.81
C LYS A 111 -6.02 0.57 -17.19
N GLU A 112 -5.66 -0.63 -17.65
CA GLU A 112 -6.23 -1.88 -17.13
C GLU A 112 -5.95 -2.06 -15.63
N LEU A 113 -4.76 -1.70 -15.16
CA LEU A 113 -4.43 -1.78 -13.74
C LEU A 113 -5.29 -0.81 -12.91
N ARG A 114 -5.63 0.37 -13.44
CA ARG A 114 -6.48 1.35 -12.75
C ARG A 114 -7.95 0.93 -12.66
N ASP A 115 -8.38 -0.01 -13.48
CA ASP A 115 -9.73 -0.59 -13.41
C ASP A 115 -9.85 -1.62 -12.27
N LEU A 116 -8.71 -2.10 -11.73
CA LEU A 116 -8.70 -2.98 -10.58
C LEU A 116 -9.04 -2.24 -9.28
N LYS A 117 -9.78 -2.92 -8.42
CA LYS A 117 -10.17 -2.38 -7.13
C LYS A 117 -8.95 -2.00 -6.28
N GLY A 118 -8.93 -0.78 -5.74
CA GLY A 118 -7.89 -0.33 -4.81
C GLY A 118 -6.55 0.02 -5.48
N ILE A 119 -6.47 0.00 -6.81
CA ILE A 119 -5.28 0.40 -7.55
C ILE A 119 -5.42 1.84 -8.05
N GLY A 120 -4.64 2.74 -7.44
CA GLY A 120 -4.56 4.14 -7.83
C GLY A 120 -3.46 4.45 -8.86
N PRO A 121 -3.23 5.75 -9.16
CA PRO A 121 -2.20 6.20 -10.10
C PRO A 121 -0.79 5.73 -9.74
N TYR A 122 -0.42 5.77 -8.46
CA TYR A 122 0.89 5.27 -8.00
C TYR A 122 1.01 3.75 -8.17
N ALA A 123 0.04 2.99 -7.64
CA ALA A 123 0.11 1.53 -7.58
C ALA A 123 0.10 0.88 -8.98
N SER A 124 -0.69 1.41 -9.91
CA SER A 124 -0.70 0.94 -11.30
C SER A 124 0.69 1.04 -11.95
N ARG A 125 1.39 2.17 -11.76
CA ARG A 125 2.75 2.35 -12.29
C ARG A 125 3.76 1.50 -11.51
N SER A 126 3.64 1.42 -10.19
CA SER A 126 4.51 0.61 -9.32
C SER A 126 4.50 -0.86 -9.72
N ILE A 127 3.32 -1.43 -9.97
CA ILE A 127 3.16 -2.82 -10.43
C ILE A 127 3.90 -3.04 -11.76
N LEU A 128 3.72 -2.14 -12.74
CA LEU A 128 4.40 -2.25 -14.04
C LEU A 128 5.93 -2.17 -13.91
N ILE A 129 6.41 -1.27 -13.07
CA ILE A 129 7.84 -1.09 -12.80
C ILE A 129 8.42 -2.35 -12.16
N PHE A 130 7.82 -2.85 -11.08
CA PHE A 130 8.42 -3.94 -10.31
C PHE A 130 8.17 -5.31 -10.93
N ALA A 131 7.00 -5.57 -11.52
CA ALA A 131 6.71 -6.86 -12.16
C ALA A 131 7.32 -6.94 -13.57
N PHE A 132 7.18 -5.89 -14.38
CA PHE A 132 7.51 -5.95 -15.82
C PHE A 132 8.71 -5.10 -16.22
N ASN A 133 9.35 -4.37 -15.29
CA ASN A 133 10.44 -3.44 -15.59
C ASN A 133 10.08 -2.43 -16.69
N SER A 134 8.79 -2.05 -16.78
CA SER A 134 8.33 -1.10 -17.79
C SER A 134 9.08 0.22 -17.66
N ASN A 135 9.51 0.78 -18.79
CA ASN A 135 10.32 2.01 -18.84
C ASN A 135 9.48 3.28 -18.55
N ILE A 136 8.89 3.33 -17.36
CA ILE A 136 8.07 4.42 -16.84
C ILE A 136 8.52 4.81 -15.44
N ALA A 137 8.30 6.07 -15.04
CA ALA A 137 8.56 6.54 -13.68
C ALA A 137 7.29 6.54 -12.81
N THR A 138 7.42 6.46 -11.49
CA THR A 138 6.35 6.77 -10.53
C THR A 138 6.90 7.64 -9.40
N VAL A 139 6.05 8.40 -8.72
CA VAL A 139 6.46 9.32 -7.66
C VAL A 139 5.63 9.06 -6.40
N ASP A 140 6.30 8.67 -5.32
CA ASP A 140 5.74 8.67 -3.97
C ASP A 140 6.26 9.87 -3.16
N THR A 141 5.91 9.93 -1.88
CA THR A 141 6.40 10.98 -0.97
C THR A 141 7.93 10.95 -0.80
N ASN A 142 8.58 9.80 -0.96
CA ASN A 142 10.04 9.68 -0.88
C ASN A 142 10.70 10.24 -2.14
N ILE A 143 10.23 9.83 -3.32
CA ILE A 143 10.75 10.30 -4.61
C ILE A 143 10.53 11.80 -4.75
N ARG A 144 9.33 12.32 -4.42
CA ARG A 144 9.10 13.79 -4.40
C ARG A 144 10.16 14.50 -3.54
N ARG A 145 10.44 13.99 -2.35
CA ARG A 145 11.41 14.59 -1.44
C ARG A 145 12.84 14.54 -1.99
N ILE A 146 13.22 13.45 -2.65
CA ILE A 146 14.51 13.33 -3.33
C ILE A 146 14.60 14.37 -4.46
N LEU A 147 13.57 14.50 -5.30
CA LEU A 147 13.56 15.46 -6.40
C LEU A 147 13.74 16.91 -5.90
N ILE A 148 13.13 17.26 -4.76
CA ILE A 148 13.28 18.58 -4.15
C ILE A 148 14.68 18.75 -3.56
N ALA A 149 15.13 17.80 -2.74
CA ALA A 149 16.43 17.88 -2.06
C ALA A 149 17.62 17.88 -3.03
N GLU A 150 17.47 17.27 -4.20
CA GLU A 150 18.50 17.22 -5.25
C GLU A 150 18.36 18.38 -6.26
N GLY A 151 17.45 19.34 -6.00
CA GLY A 151 17.30 20.57 -6.78
C GLY A 151 16.72 20.35 -8.18
N PHE A 152 15.85 19.35 -8.35
CA PHE A 152 15.08 19.11 -9.58
C PHE A 152 13.65 19.64 -9.49
N ALA A 153 13.10 19.80 -8.29
CA ALA A 153 11.75 20.27 -8.04
C ALA A 153 11.69 21.23 -6.85
N ARG A 154 10.56 21.90 -6.67
CA ARG A 154 10.23 22.72 -5.49
C ARG A 154 9.07 22.09 -4.72
N GLU A 155 8.76 22.57 -3.52
CA GLU A 155 7.70 21.97 -2.70
C GLU A 155 6.32 22.10 -3.36
N GLU A 156 6.09 23.21 -4.06
CA GLU A 156 4.89 23.57 -4.80
C GLU A 156 4.73 22.83 -6.15
N THR A 157 5.78 22.18 -6.67
CA THR A 157 5.74 21.49 -7.98
C THR A 157 4.60 20.47 -8.05
N SER A 158 3.73 20.56 -9.05
CA SER A 158 2.54 19.71 -9.14
C SER A 158 2.88 18.21 -9.27
N ASP A 159 1.94 17.32 -8.94
CA ASP A 159 2.15 15.87 -9.11
C ASP A 159 2.41 15.48 -10.58
N LYS A 160 1.83 16.22 -11.53
CA LYS A 160 2.07 16.06 -12.96
C LYS A 160 3.52 16.40 -13.31
N ASP A 161 3.98 17.58 -12.90
CA ASP A 161 5.34 18.04 -13.23
C ASP A 161 6.40 17.20 -12.52
N LEU A 162 6.14 16.76 -11.28
CA LEU A 162 7.00 15.80 -10.58
C LEU A 162 7.16 14.50 -11.36
N LEU A 163 6.08 13.99 -11.95
CA LEU A 163 6.11 12.78 -12.76
C LEU A 163 6.87 12.99 -14.08
N GLU A 164 6.71 14.14 -14.72
CA GLU A 164 7.48 14.50 -15.92
C GLU A 164 8.98 14.61 -15.63
N ILE A 165 9.35 15.28 -14.53
CA ILE A 165 10.74 15.36 -14.05
C ILE A 165 11.28 13.95 -13.77
N ALA A 166 10.55 13.12 -13.02
CA ALA A 166 10.95 11.75 -12.72
C ALA A 166 11.14 10.90 -13.98
N THR A 167 10.31 11.13 -15.00
CA THR A 167 10.40 10.44 -16.31
C THR A 167 11.67 10.86 -17.06
N GLN A 168 12.04 12.13 -17.05
CA GLN A 168 13.27 12.60 -17.67
C GLN A 168 14.54 12.10 -16.96
N LEU A 169 14.46 11.83 -15.64
CA LEU A 169 15.58 11.32 -14.84
C LEU A 169 15.73 9.80 -14.92
N LEU A 170 14.75 9.09 -15.49
CA LEU A 170 14.73 7.62 -15.56
C LEU A 170 15.85 7.10 -16.48
N PRO A 171 16.79 6.28 -15.97
CA PRO A 171 17.70 5.54 -16.83
C PRO A 171 16.95 4.50 -17.66
N LYS A 172 17.23 4.47 -18.97
CA LYS A 172 16.61 3.56 -19.94
C LYS A 172 16.76 2.11 -19.48
N ASP A 173 15.67 1.34 -19.55
CA ASP A 173 15.59 -0.11 -19.27
C ASP A 173 15.97 -0.53 -17.83
N ARG A 174 16.15 0.43 -16.93
CA ARG A 174 16.58 0.21 -15.54
C ARG A 174 15.53 0.65 -14.52
N SER A 175 14.25 0.71 -14.91
CA SER A 175 13.19 1.28 -14.08
C SER A 175 13.05 0.58 -12.73
N ARG A 176 13.05 -0.75 -12.68
CA ARG A 176 12.96 -1.52 -11.43
C ARG A 176 14.08 -1.16 -10.46
N ASP A 177 15.33 -1.17 -10.93
CA ASP A 177 16.49 -0.87 -10.09
C ASP A 177 16.50 0.60 -9.66
N TRP A 178 16.18 1.50 -10.59
CA TRP A 178 16.10 2.93 -10.33
C TRP A 178 15.12 3.25 -9.20
N HIS A 179 13.91 2.70 -9.26
CA HIS A 179 12.91 2.94 -8.21
C HIS A 179 13.31 2.26 -6.89
N ASN A 180 13.91 1.06 -6.91
CA ASN A 180 14.44 0.45 -5.69
C ASN A 180 15.54 1.30 -5.04
N ALA A 181 16.45 1.85 -5.86
CA ALA A 181 17.53 2.73 -5.42
C ALA A 181 16.99 4.03 -4.82
N LEU A 182 16.06 4.71 -5.50
CA LEU A 182 15.40 5.91 -4.99
C LEU A 182 14.65 5.63 -3.67
N MET A 183 13.90 4.54 -3.59
CA MET A 183 13.17 4.19 -2.36
C MET A 183 14.10 3.92 -1.17
N ASP A 184 15.26 3.28 -1.40
CA ASP A 184 16.26 3.08 -0.34
C ASP A 184 16.95 4.39 0.03
N TYR A 185 17.33 5.20 -0.95
CA TYR A 185 17.97 6.49 -0.76
C TYR A 185 17.08 7.45 0.04
N GLY A 186 15.80 7.56 -0.33
CA GLY A 186 14.82 8.38 0.38
C GLY A 186 14.52 7.86 1.78
N ALA A 187 14.55 6.54 2.00
CA ALA A 187 14.27 5.96 3.30
C ALA A 187 15.45 6.07 4.30
N ILE A 188 16.70 6.08 3.82
CA ILE A 188 17.90 6.02 4.68
C ILE A 188 18.65 7.36 4.70
N LYS A 189 18.94 7.92 3.52
CA LYS A 189 19.79 9.11 3.38
C LYS A 189 18.98 10.39 3.48
N LEU A 190 17.89 10.49 2.72
CA LEU A 190 17.07 11.70 2.64
C LEU A 190 15.73 11.51 3.37
N THR A 191 15.77 11.26 4.69
CA THR A 191 14.55 11.22 5.52
C THR A 191 13.97 12.62 5.70
N SER A 192 12.65 12.75 5.94
CA SER A 192 12.02 14.06 6.17
C SER A 192 12.63 14.85 7.34
N ILE A 193 13.15 14.15 8.36
CA ILE A 193 13.85 14.78 9.49
C ILE A 193 15.15 15.44 9.01
N LYS A 194 15.96 14.70 8.26
CA LYS A 194 17.25 15.19 7.72
C LYS A 194 17.10 16.32 6.71
N THR A 195 16.03 16.30 5.90
CA THR A 195 15.85 17.26 4.81
C THR A 195 14.99 18.47 5.17
N GLY A 196 14.22 18.43 6.26
CA GLY A 196 13.21 19.44 6.60
C GLY A 196 11.95 19.41 5.71
N ILE A 197 12.03 18.89 4.48
CA ILE A 197 10.92 18.75 3.53
C ILE A 197 9.83 17.84 4.10
N LYS A 198 8.65 18.41 4.36
CA LYS A 198 7.52 17.70 4.96
C LYS A 198 6.68 16.96 3.89
N PRO A 199 6.02 15.85 4.26
CA PRO A 199 4.94 15.27 3.46
C PRO A 199 3.80 16.28 3.25
N ARG A 200 3.14 16.24 2.09
CA ARG A 200 1.99 17.10 1.80
C ARG A 200 0.81 16.88 2.73
N SER A 201 0.61 15.64 3.18
CA SER A 201 -0.45 15.27 4.12
C SER A 201 0.13 14.84 5.45
N LYS A 202 -0.36 15.41 6.55
CA LYS A 202 -0.03 14.97 7.90
C LYS A 202 -1.03 13.91 8.36
N GLN A 203 -0.54 12.74 8.72
CA GLN A 203 -1.40 11.73 9.34
C GLN A 203 -1.73 12.13 10.78
N SER A 204 -3.00 12.05 11.16
CA SER A 204 -3.45 12.34 12.53
C SER A 204 -2.92 11.31 13.53
N LYS A 205 -2.86 11.71 14.82
CA LYS A 205 -2.44 10.82 15.91
C LYS A 205 -3.27 9.53 15.88
N PHE A 206 -2.61 8.37 16.00
CA PHE A 206 -3.31 7.09 15.96
C PHE A 206 -4.13 6.83 17.23
N LYS A 207 -3.53 7.06 18.40
CA LYS A 207 -4.19 6.85 19.70
C LYS A 207 -5.42 7.76 19.82
N GLY A 208 -6.59 7.16 20.11
CA GLY A 208 -7.87 7.85 20.23
C GLY A 208 -8.56 8.18 18.89
N SER A 209 -7.97 7.81 17.75
CA SER A 209 -8.57 8.05 16.43
C SER A 209 -9.61 7.01 16.04
N ASN A 210 -10.52 7.39 15.15
CA ASN A 210 -11.47 6.44 14.54
C ASN A 210 -10.74 5.30 13.82
N ARG A 211 -9.54 5.55 13.25
CA ARG A 211 -8.72 4.50 12.63
C ARG A 211 -8.32 3.41 13.62
N GLN A 212 -7.98 3.78 14.86
CA GLN A 212 -7.67 2.82 15.91
C GLN A 212 -8.91 1.99 16.27
N PHE A 213 -10.04 2.65 16.54
CA PHE A 213 -11.27 1.97 16.94
C PHE A 213 -11.81 1.07 15.83
N ARG A 214 -11.82 1.52 14.58
CA ARG A 214 -12.16 0.70 13.41
C ARG A 214 -11.31 -0.57 13.34
N GLY A 215 -10.00 -0.46 13.56
CA GLY A 215 -9.09 -1.61 13.60
C GLY A 215 -9.47 -2.61 14.69
N LYS A 216 -9.77 -2.12 15.90
CA LYS A 216 -10.21 -2.96 17.02
C LYS A 216 -11.52 -3.68 16.76
N VAL A 217 -12.53 -2.99 16.21
CA VAL A 217 -13.82 -3.61 15.89
C VAL A 217 -13.65 -4.76 14.89
N VAL A 218 -12.87 -4.54 13.82
CA VAL A 218 -12.58 -5.61 12.84
C VAL A 218 -11.81 -6.76 13.50
N GLU A 219 -10.81 -6.47 14.33
CA GLU A 219 -10.07 -7.52 15.05
C GLU A 219 -10.97 -8.34 15.99
N TYR A 220 -11.92 -7.68 16.65
CA TYR A 220 -12.88 -8.33 17.54
C TYR A 220 -13.86 -9.20 16.74
N LEU A 221 -14.53 -8.63 15.74
CA LEU A 221 -15.55 -9.34 14.95
C LEU A 221 -14.95 -10.46 14.08
N THR A 222 -13.69 -10.37 13.65
CA THR A 222 -13.02 -11.48 12.94
C THR A 222 -12.76 -12.71 13.82
N LYS A 223 -12.85 -12.59 15.15
CA LYS A 223 -12.70 -13.70 16.11
C LYS A 223 -14.03 -14.34 16.48
N ILE A 224 -15.08 -13.53 16.65
CA ILE A 224 -16.38 -13.98 17.19
C ILE A 224 -17.50 -14.01 16.16
N ASN A 225 -17.21 -13.59 14.92
CA ASN A 225 -18.12 -13.46 13.79
C ASN A 225 -19.19 -12.35 13.93
N VAL A 226 -19.99 -12.37 14.99
CA VAL A 226 -21.11 -11.43 15.24
C VAL A 226 -21.12 -10.94 16.69
N ALA A 227 -21.49 -9.69 16.94
CA ALA A 227 -21.73 -9.17 18.28
C ALA A 227 -22.66 -7.95 18.31
N GLU A 228 -23.32 -7.79 19.46
CA GLU A 228 -24.11 -6.61 19.80
C GLU A 228 -23.22 -5.37 19.94
N LYS A 229 -23.78 -4.19 19.63
CA LYS A 229 -23.11 -2.88 19.75
C LYS A 229 -22.47 -2.68 21.11
N GLU A 230 -23.19 -3.03 22.19
CA GLU A 230 -22.68 -2.82 23.55
C GLU A 230 -21.52 -3.75 23.91
N LYS A 231 -21.54 -4.99 23.39
CA LYS A 231 -20.40 -5.90 23.52
C LYS A 231 -19.19 -5.35 22.75
N ILE A 232 -19.40 -4.77 21.57
CA ILE A 232 -18.33 -4.13 20.78
C ILE A 232 -17.73 -2.93 21.51
N ILE A 233 -18.57 -2.04 22.05
CA ILE A 233 -18.14 -0.87 22.82
C ILE A 233 -17.24 -1.28 23.98
N ARG A 234 -17.69 -2.25 24.80
CA ARG A 234 -16.96 -2.76 25.96
C ARG A 234 -15.64 -3.42 25.55
N ALA A 235 -15.68 -4.38 24.62
CA ALA A 235 -14.50 -5.13 24.21
C ALA A 235 -13.43 -4.25 23.54
N CYS A 236 -13.86 -3.30 22.70
CA CYS A 236 -12.95 -2.43 21.95
C CYS A 236 -12.56 -1.16 22.71
N LYS A 237 -13.19 -0.88 23.87
CA LYS A 237 -13.03 0.34 24.67
C LYS A 237 -13.23 1.59 23.83
N ILE A 238 -14.36 1.65 23.12
CA ILE A 238 -14.71 2.77 22.21
C ILE A 238 -15.51 3.81 23.00
N PRO A 239 -15.17 5.10 22.96
CA PRO A 239 -16.00 6.16 23.51
C PRO A 239 -17.40 6.16 22.89
N LYS A 240 -18.44 6.35 23.71
CA LYS A 240 -19.85 6.30 23.26
C LYS A 240 -20.15 7.31 22.14
N ASP A 241 -19.53 8.48 22.17
CA ASP A 241 -19.64 9.52 21.14
C ASP A 241 -19.06 9.12 19.77
N LYS A 242 -18.22 8.07 19.71
CA LYS A 242 -17.54 7.65 18.48
C LYS A 242 -18.11 6.40 17.83
N ILE A 243 -18.90 5.61 18.56
CA ILE A 243 -19.30 4.27 18.10
C ILE A 243 -20.08 4.32 16.77
N GLU A 244 -21.06 5.22 16.66
CA GLU A 244 -21.89 5.34 15.45
C GLU A 244 -21.03 5.70 14.24
N GLN A 245 -20.13 6.67 14.38
CA GLN A 245 -19.20 7.04 13.31
C GLN A 245 -18.27 5.88 12.91
N VAL A 246 -17.78 5.11 13.89
CA VAL A 246 -16.90 3.95 13.66
C VAL A 246 -17.65 2.83 12.93
N LEU A 247 -18.85 2.45 13.39
CA LEU A 247 -19.63 1.37 12.79
C LEU A 247 -20.15 1.75 11.40
N ASN A 248 -20.73 2.94 11.24
CA ASN A 248 -21.22 3.42 9.95
C ASN A 248 -20.11 3.49 8.91
N SER A 249 -18.91 3.94 9.31
CA SER A 249 -17.77 3.93 8.40
C SER A 249 -17.29 2.52 8.06
N LEU A 250 -17.46 1.52 8.93
CA LEU A 250 -17.08 0.12 8.64
C LEU A 250 -18.08 -0.52 7.69
N ILE A 251 -19.36 -0.23 7.86
CA ILE A 251 -20.45 -0.63 6.96
C ILE A 251 -20.26 -0.01 5.58
N LYS A 252 -20.00 1.30 5.51
CA LYS A 252 -19.70 2.01 4.26
C LYS A 252 -18.49 1.41 3.52
N ASP A 253 -17.50 0.94 4.25
CA ASP A 253 -16.31 0.30 3.67
C ASP A 253 -16.52 -1.17 3.29
N GLY A 254 -17.70 -1.74 3.60
CA GLY A 254 -18.05 -3.13 3.34
C GLY A 254 -17.35 -4.13 4.25
N LEU A 255 -16.76 -3.68 5.36
CA LEU A 255 -16.04 -4.54 6.32
C LEU A 255 -16.98 -5.21 7.33
N VAL A 256 -18.08 -4.54 7.65
CA VAL A 256 -19.07 -4.97 8.63
C VAL A 256 -20.45 -4.80 8.01
N ILE A 257 -21.40 -5.65 8.39
CA ILE A 257 -22.82 -5.48 8.09
C ILE A 257 -23.61 -5.43 9.40
N LYS A 258 -24.73 -4.70 9.40
CA LYS A 258 -25.70 -4.68 10.49
C LYS A 258 -26.82 -5.68 10.16
N GLU A 259 -27.14 -6.58 11.08
CA GLU A 259 -28.27 -7.50 10.90
C GLU A 259 -29.61 -6.79 11.14
N GLN A 260 -30.67 -7.22 10.46
CA GLN A 260 -31.92 -6.45 10.34
C GLN A 260 -32.73 -6.33 11.64
N ASN A 261 -32.47 -7.15 12.67
CA ASN A 261 -33.37 -7.24 13.83
C ASN A 261 -32.78 -7.02 15.23
N GLU A 262 -31.50 -6.74 15.37
CA GLU A 262 -30.92 -6.33 16.65
C GLU A 262 -29.76 -5.38 16.37
N ASP A 263 -29.24 -4.67 17.37
CA ASP A 263 -28.06 -3.81 17.21
C ASP A 263 -26.78 -4.68 17.08
N MET A 264 -26.82 -5.63 16.14
CA MET A 264 -25.91 -6.73 15.88
C MET A 264 -25.09 -6.45 14.64
N TYR A 265 -23.79 -6.64 14.76
CA TYR A 265 -22.81 -6.33 13.72
C TYR A 265 -21.93 -7.55 13.48
N GLN A 266 -21.71 -7.90 12.21
CA GLN A 266 -20.87 -9.02 11.82
C GLN A 266 -19.91 -8.67 10.69
N ILE A 267 -18.83 -9.44 10.54
CA ILE A 267 -17.95 -9.33 9.38
C ILE A 267 -18.72 -9.70 8.11
N LYS A 268 -18.57 -8.89 7.07
CA LYS A 268 -19.08 -9.26 5.74
C LYS A 268 -18.31 -10.48 5.24
N LYS A 269 -19.01 -11.59 5.02
CA LYS A 269 -18.42 -12.89 4.67
C LYS A 269 -17.75 -12.87 3.30
#